data_AF-W6RLT2-F1
#
_entry.id   AF-W6RLT2-F1
#
_cell.length_a   1.000
_cell.length_b   1.000
_cell.length_c   1.000
_cell.angle_alpha   90.00
_cell.angle_beta   90.00
_cell.angle_gamma   90.00
#
_symmetry.space_group_name_H-M   'P 1'
#
loop_
_entity.id
_entity.type
_entity.pdbx_description
1 polymer ?
#
loop_
_entity_poly.entity_id
_entity_poly.type
_entity_poly.pdbx_seq_one_letter_code
_entity_poly.pdbx_strand_id
1 'polypeptide(L)'
;MHVGITEGDTEFLEANGHAFQEPGDLAYAGFEYRFASRLYTPGDLDYVILVPSLRCNLACGYCQVSRVNEKTPGFDWTDETLKAVIRFLDGLSTKRIKVEFQGGEPLLRLDVLKEVRDFCRSRFDKCEFVVCTNLQDPSDEACRLEAGILAKLKNVS
;
A
#
# COMPACT_ATOMS: atom_id res chain seq x y z
N MET A 1 -35.47 23.92 -21.33
CA MET A 1 -36.30 23.99 -20.11
C MET A 1 -35.40 23.67 -18.93
N HIS A 2 -35.02 24.67 -18.14
CA HIS A 2 -34.35 24.44 -16.86
C HIS A 2 -35.45 24.10 -15.86
N VAL A 3 -35.55 22.83 -15.45
CA VAL A 3 -36.38 22.45 -14.30
C VAL A 3 -35.60 22.88 -13.07
N GLY A 4 -36.11 23.88 -12.35
CA GLY A 4 -35.58 24.30 -11.06
C GLY A 4 -36.01 23.35 -9.95
N ILE A 5 -35.33 23.45 -8.81
CA ILE A 5 -35.71 22.75 -7.57
C ILE A 5 -37.10 23.25 -7.14
N THR A 6 -38.04 22.34 -6.95
CA THR A 6 -39.39 22.66 -6.46
C THR A 6 -39.40 22.76 -4.93
N GLU A 7 -40.46 23.33 -4.36
CA GLU A 7 -40.61 23.42 -2.90
C GLU A 7 -40.60 22.05 -2.22
N GLY A 8 -41.24 21.05 -2.83
CA GLY A 8 -41.21 19.67 -2.33
C GLY A 8 -39.82 19.01 -2.43
N ASP A 9 -39.01 19.38 -3.43
CA ASP A 9 -37.62 18.94 -3.50
C ASP A 9 -36.79 19.56 -2.37
N THR A 10 -37.00 20.84 -2.07
CA THR A 10 -36.32 21.54 -0.98
C THR A 10 -36.65 20.91 0.38
N GLU A 11 -37.93 20.69 0.69
CA GLU A 11 -38.36 20.01 1.92
C GLU A 11 -37.76 18.60 2.04
N PHE A 12 -37.77 17.83 0.94
CA PHE A 12 -37.16 16.51 0.92
C PHE A 12 -35.66 16.56 1.21
N LEU A 13 -34.93 17.50 0.60
CA LEU A 13 -33.49 17.63 0.78
C LEU A 13 -33.14 18.06 2.21
N GLU A 14 -33.91 18.97 2.80
CA GLU A 14 -33.73 19.41 4.18
C GLU A 14 -33.99 18.28 5.18
N ALA A 15 -35.14 17.58 5.05
CA ALA A 15 -35.51 16.48 5.93
C ALA A 15 -34.50 15.32 5.91
N ASN A 16 -33.76 15.15 4.80
CA ASN A 16 -32.77 14.09 4.63
C ASN A 16 -31.32 14.59 4.81
N GLY A 17 -31.09 15.84 5.23
CA GLY A 17 -29.74 16.37 5.49
C GLY A 17 -28.88 16.56 4.24
N HIS A 18 -29.53 16.77 3.09
CA HIS A 18 -28.93 17.06 1.79
C HIS A 18 -28.93 18.56 1.43
N ALA A 19 -29.63 19.39 2.20
CA ALA A 19 -29.60 20.85 2.13
C ALA A 19 -29.24 21.47 3.49
N PHE A 20 -28.93 22.76 3.49
CA PHE A 20 -28.70 23.58 4.68
C PHE A 20 -29.47 24.90 4.52
N GLN A 21 -29.87 25.52 5.63
CA GLN A 21 -30.63 26.78 5.64
C GLN A 21 -29.71 27.99 5.64
N GLU A 22 -28.68 27.94 6.47
CA GLU A 22 -27.72 29.03 6.61
C GLU A 22 -26.29 28.50 6.78
N PRO A 23 -25.29 29.19 6.23
CA PRO A 23 -23.90 28.88 6.54
C PRO A 23 -23.66 28.91 8.05
N GLY A 24 -23.15 27.79 8.58
CA GLY A 24 -22.87 27.62 10.01
C GLY A 24 -23.95 26.86 10.79
N ASP A 25 -25.09 26.52 10.18
CA ASP A 25 -26.04 25.60 10.82
C ASP A 25 -25.48 24.17 10.94
N LEU A 26 -26.19 23.28 11.65
CA LEU A 26 -25.75 21.91 11.88
C LEU A 26 -25.63 21.11 10.56
N ALA A 27 -26.51 21.35 9.61
CA ALA A 27 -26.52 20.64 8.32
C ALA A 27 -25.33 21.09 7.45
N TYR A 28 -25.02 22.38 7.46
CA TYR A 28 -23.86 23.00 6.84
C TYR A 28 -22.56 22.49 7.48
N ALA A 29 -22.45 22.49 8.80
CA ALA A 29 -21.29 21.96 9.51
C ALA A 29 -21.08 20.45 9.22
N GLY A 30 -22.17 19.69 9.15
CA GLY A 30 -22.13 18.28 8.76
C GLY A 30 -21.67 18.10 7.31
N PHE A 31 -22.11 18.96 6.39
CA PHE A 31 -21.61 18.99 5.01
C PHE A 31 -20.12 19.35 4.97
N GLU A 32 -19.70 20.43 5.63
CA GLU A 32 -18.31 20.89 5.67
C GLU A 32 -17.40 19.81 6.26
N TYR A 33 -17.80 19.16 7.34
CA TYR A 33 -17.07 18.04 7.91
C TYR A 33 -16.95 16.88 6.93
N ARG A 34 -18.03 16.48 6.26
CA ARG A 34 -17.99 15.42 5.23
C ARG A 34 -17.15 15.82 4.02
N PHE A 35 -17.20 17.08 3.62
CA PHE A 35 -16.44 17.62 2.50
C PHE A 35 -14.95 17.67 2.86
N ALA A 36 -14.58 18.25 4.00
CA ALA A 36 -13.23 18.26 4.54
C ALA A 36 -12.68 16.85 4.78
N SER A 37 -13.49 15.94 5.30
CA SER A 37 -13.09 14.52 5.48
C SER A 37 -12.85 13.81 4.15
N ARG A 38 -13.48 14.27 3.05
CA ARG A 38 -13.20 13.80 1.68
C ARG A 38 -12.00 14.49 1.05
N LEU A 39 -11.61 15.66 1.56
CA LEU A 39 -10.35 16.31 1.20
C LEU A 39 -9.21 15.57 1.88
N TYR A 40 -8.81 14.45 1.28
CA TYR A 40 -7.60 13.74 1.64
C TYR A 40 -6.40 14.67 1.45
N THR A 41 -5.82 15.11 2.56
CA THR A 41 -4.48 15.72 2.56
C THR A 41 -3.50 14.57 2.75
N PRO A 42 -2.72 14.19 1.73
CA PRO A 42 -1.78 13.09 1.86
C PRO A 42 -0.76 13.41 2.95
N GLY A 43 -0.57 12.47 3.89
CA GLY A 43 0.60 12.50 4.75
C GLY A 43 1.89 12.24 3.96
N ASP A 44 3.03 12.25 4.65
CA ASP A 44 4.28 11.79 4.05
C ASP A 44 4.13 10.35 3.52
N LEU A 45 4.74 10.07 2.36
CA LEU A 45 4.72 8.72 1.78
C LEU A 45 5.50 7.76 2.69
N ASP A 46 4.77 6.89 3.40
CA ASP A 46 5.33 5.94 4.35
C ASP A 46 4.99 4.48 4.05
N TYR A 47 4.29 4.21 2.94
CA TYR A 47 3.93 2.87 2.49
C TYR A 47 4.28 2.65 1.02
N VAL A 48 5.07 1.62 0.75
CA VAL A 48 5.52 1.27 -0.60
C VAL A 48 5.31 -0.22 -0.88
N ILE A 49 4.84 -0.51 -2.09
CA ILE A 49 4.75 -1.88 -2.61
C ILE A 49 5.89 -2.07 -3.61
N LEU A 50 6.73 -3.07 -3.39
CA LEU A 50 7.88 -3.37 -4.22
C LEU A 50 7.69 -4.73 -4.90
N VAL A 51 7.89 -4.75 -6.22
CA VAL A 51 7.75 -5.95 -7.05
C VAL A 51 9.10 -6.35 -7.64
N PRO A 52 9.97 -7.05 -6.87
CA PRO A 52 11.33 -7.38 -7.28
C PRO A 52 11.40 -8.42 -8.41
N SER A 53 10.34 -9.21 -8.60
CA SER A 53 10.24 -10.20 -9.66
C SER A 53 8.79 -10.42 -10.10
N LEU A 54 8.60 -10.64 -11.40
CA LEU A 54 7.35 -11.18 -11.96
C LEU A 54 7.42 -12.69 -12.17
N ARG A 55 8.56 -13.34 -11.90
CA ARG A 55 8.71 -14.80 -11.98
C ARG A 55 7.93 -15.47 -10.86
N CYS A 56 7.27 -16.58 -11.16
CA CYS A 56 6.52 -17.37 -10.19
C CYS A 56 6.56 -18.86 -10.55
N ASN A 57 6.64 -19.72 -9.53
CA ASN A 57 6.56 -21.17 -9.64
C ASN A 57 5.11 -21.71 -9.66
N LEU A 58 4.10 -20.85 -9.47
CA LEU A 58 2.68 -21.20 -9.57
C LEU A 58 1.95 -20.49 -10.69
N ALA A 59 0.81 -21.07 -11.09
CA ALA A 59 -0.02 -20.66 -12.23
C ALA A 59 -1.47 -20.33 -11.88
N CYS A 60 -1.69 -19.51 -10.85
CA CYS A 60 -3.03 -19.18 -10.36
C CYS A 60 -3.88 -18.51 -11.45
N GLY A 61 -5.08 -19.04 -11.71
CA GLY A 61 -6.01 -18.48 -12.70
C GLY A 61 -6.62 -17.13 -12.30
N TYR A 62 -6.48 -16.75 -11.03
CA TYR A 62 -6.93 -15.47 -10.45
C TYR A 62 -5.78 -14.49 -10.23
N CYS A 63 -4.58 -14.76 -10.77
CA CYS A 63 -3.41 -13.92 -10.50
C CYS A 63 -3.60 -12.53 -11.12
N GLN A 64 -3.69 -11.50 -10.27
CA GLN A 64 -3.78 -10.10 -10.72
C GLN A 64 -2.45 -9.56 -11.26
N VAL A 65 -1.35 -10.16 -10.83
CA VAL A 65 -0.01 -9.75 -11.23
C VAL A 65 0.35 -10.54 -12.49
N SER A 66 0.82 -9.87 -13.54
CA SER A 66 1.20 -10.47 -14.85
C SER A 66 2.42 -11.38 -14.73
N ARG A 67 2.29 -12.47 -13.97
CA ARG A 67 3.36 -13.40 -13.62
C ARG A 67 3.83 -14.18 -14.83
N VAL A 68 5.12 -14.48 -14.84
CA VAL A 68 5.75 -15.38 -15.80
C VAL A 68 6.25 -16.64 -15.12
N ASN A 69 6.62 -17.64 -15.92
CA ASN A 69 7.21 -18.87 -15.37
C ASN A 69 8.52 -18.54 -14.63
N GLU A 70 8.79 -19.28 -13.55
CA GLU A 70 9.99 -19.18 -12.73
C GLU A 70 11.30 -19.13 -13.55
N LYS A 71 11.38 -19.84 -14.67
CA LYS A 71 12.58 -19.93 -15.52
C LYS A 71 12.66 -18.87 -16.62
N THR A 72 11.67 -17.98 -16.73
CA THR A 72 11.66 -16.93 -17.75
C THR A 72 12.65 -15.81 -17.37
N PRO A 73 13.68 -15.54 -18.19
CA PRO A 73 14.66 -14.49 -17.90
C PRO A 73 14.11 -13.09 -18.16
N GLY A 74 14.70 -12.08 -17.53
CA GLY A 74 14.40 -10.66 -17.80
C GLY A 74 13.21 -10.08 -17.03
N PHE A 75 12.65 -10.83 -16.08
CA PHE A 75 11.50 -10.42 -15.25
C PHE A 75 11.87 -10.15 -13.79
N ASP A 76 13.16 -9.98 -13.54
CA ASP A 76 13.75 -9.65 -12.25
C ASP A 76 14.31 -8.23 -12.26
N TRP A 77 14.40 -7.61 -11.09
CA TRP A 77 15.19 -6.40 -10.95
C TRP A 77 16.66 -6.65 -11.30
N THR A 78 17.22 -5.73 -12.07
CA THR A 78 18.66 -5.57 -12.24
C THR A 78 19.26 -4.80 -11.06
N ASP A 79 20.57 -4.85 -10.92
CA ASP A 79 21.30 -4.10 -9.90
C ASP A 79 21.08 -2.59 -10.03
N GLU A 80 20.91 -2.08 -11.26
CA GLU A 80 20.60 -0.67 -11.52
C GLU A 80 19.22 -0.30 -10.97
N THR A 81 18.23 -1.17 -11.14
CA THR A 81 16.87 -0.99 -10.58
C THR A 81 16.91 -1.02 -9.07
N LEU A 82 17.63 -1.97 -8.46
CA LEU A 82 17.80 -2.04 -7.01
C LEU A 82 18.42 -0.76 -6.45
N LYS A 83 19.50 -0.28 -7.06
CA LYS A 83 20.14 0.99 -6.68
C LYS A 83 19.19 2.18 -6.84
N ALA A 84 18.38 2.20 -7.89
CA ALA A 84 17.39 3.26 -8.12
C ALA A 84 16.29 3.24 -7.04
N VAL A 85 15.81 2.06 -6.67
CA VAL A 85 14.83 1.89 -5.58
C VAL A 85 15.41 2.33 -4.25
N ILE A 86 16.65 1.95 -3.92
CA ILE A 86 17.32 2.40 -2.68
C ILE A 86 17.42 3.94 -2.64
N ARG A 87 17.84 4.58 -3.74
CA ARG A 87 17.88 6.04 -3.83
C ARG A 87 16.50 6.68 -3.67
N PHE A 88 15.47 6.07 -4.23
CA PHE A 88 14.09 6.53 -4.07
C PHE A 88 13.65 6.46 -2.60
N LEU A 89 13.90 5.33 -1.93
CA LEU A 89 13.58 5.14 -0.51
C LEU A 89 14.35 6.14 0.37
N ASP A 90 15.63 6.38 0.08
CA ASP A 90 16.44 7.36 0.82
C ASP A 90 15.89 8.78 0.74
N GLY A 91 15.29 9.14 -0.40
CA GLY A 91 14.69 10.45 -0.63
C GLY A 91 13.36 10.70 0.08
N LEU A 92 12.79 9.71 0.78
CA LEU A 92 11.52 9.88 1.49
C LEU A 92 11.70 10.76 2.75
N SER A 93 10.80 11.73 2.92
CA SER A 93 10.75 12.65 4.07
C SER A 93 10.35 11.98 5.38
N THR A 94 9.71 10.81 5.30
CA THR A 94 9.21 10.08 6.47
C THR A 94 10.33 9.51 7.36
N LYS A 95 10.02 9.34 8.64
CA LYS A 95 10.86 8.63 9.62
C LYS A 95 10.46 7.18 9.83
N ARG A 96 9.30 6.77 9.32
CA ARG A 96 8.78 5.41 9.41
C ARG A 96 8.42 4.91 8.01
N ILE A 97 8.60 3.61 7.78
CA ILE A 97 8.23 3.03 6.49
C ILE A 97 7.60 1.66 6.69
N LYS A 98 6.60 1.36 5.86
CA LYS A 98 6.07 0.03 5.62
C LYS A 98 6.38 -0.38 4.18
N VAL A 99 7.08 -1.49 4.02
CA VAL A 99 7.46 -2.04 2.71
C VAL A 99 6.75 -3.37 2.52
N GLU A 100 5.95 -3.50 1.47
CA GLU A 100 5.28 -4.74 1.10
C GLU A 100 5.89 -5.31 -0.19
N PHE A 101 6.49 -6.49 -0.09
CA PHE A 101 7.04 -7.21 -1.23
C PHE A 101 5.95 -8.06 -1.87
N GLN A 102 5.62 -7.74 -3.12
CA GLN A 102 4.66 -8.44 -3.96
C GLN A 102 5.31 -8.88 -5.28
N GLY A 103 4.55 -9.46 -6.20
CA GLY A 103 5.02 -9.82 -7.53
C GLY A 103 4.49 -11.15 -8.00
N GLY A 104 5.34 -11.91 -8.70
CA GLY A 104 5.13 -13.33 -8.91
C GLY A 104 5.33 -14.08 -7.59
N GLU A 105 6.54 -14.56 -7.34
CA GLU A 105 6.96 -15.11 -6.04
C GLU A 105 8.18 -14.32 -5.52
N PRO A 106 7.99 -13.42 -4.53
CA PRO A 106 9.07 -12.59 -3.99
C PRO A 106 10.25 -13.39 -3.41
N LEU A 107 10.01 -14.59 -2.86
CA LEU A 107 11.07 -15.40 -2.26
C LEU A 107 12.10 -15.91 -3.29
N LEU A 108 11.77 -15.89 -4.58
CA LEU A 108 12.75 -16.18 -5.66
C LEU A 108 13.89 -15.17 -5.73
N ARG A 109 13.73 -13.98 -5.12
CA ARG A 109 14.74 -12.91 -5.03
C ARG A 109 14.98 -12.49 -3.58
N LEU A 110 15.19 -13.46 -2.71
CA LEU A 110 15.47 -13.25 -1.29
C LEU A 110 16.68 -12.33 -1.04
N ASP A 111 17.65 -12.33 -1.95
CA ASP A 111 18.78 -11.40 -1.97
C ASP A 111 18.33 -9.93 -1.98
N VAL A 112 17.41 -9.58 -2.87
CA VAL A 112 16.86 -8.22 -3.00
C VAL A 112 16.06 -7.83 -1.77
N LEU A 113 15.23 -8.73 -1.25
CA LEU A 113 14.43 -8.49 -0.05
C LEU A 113 15.33 -8.14 1.15
N LYS A 114 16.46 -8.85 1.32
CA LYS A 114 17.44 -8.56 2.38
C LYS A 114 18.09 -7.21 2.21
N GLU A 115 18.56 -6.89 1.01
CA GLU A 115 19.25 -5.63 0.75
C GLU A 115 18.36 -4.42 1.02
N VAL A 116 17.11 -4.47 0.54
CA VAL A 116 16.10 -3.42 0.82
C VAL A 116 15.79 -3.34 2.31
N ARG A 117 15.58 -4.48 2.98
CA ARG A 117 15.28 -4.52 4.41
C ARG A 117 16.42 -3.90 5.24
N ASP A 118 17.65 -4.28 4.94
CA ASP A 118 18.83 -3.86 5.69
C ASP A 118 19.08 -2.36 5.47
N PHE A 119 18.92 -1.87 4.24
CA PHE A 119 18.91 -0.43 3.94
C PHE A 119 17.84 0.30 4.78
N CYS A 120 16.57 -0.11 4.70
CA CYS A 120 15.48 0.55 5.41
C CYS A 120 15.73 0.58 6.92
N ARG A 121 16.21 -0.51 7.52
CA ARG A 121 16.54 -0.58 8.96
C ARG A 121 17.68 0.36 9.37
N SER A 122 18.60 0.67 8.47
CA SER A 122 19.65 1.65 8.72
C SER A 122 19.20 3.10 8.54
N ARG A 123 18.13 3.34 7.76
CA ARG A 123 17.68 4.66 7.32
C ARG A 123 16.47 5.20 8.09
N PHE A 124 15.55 4.35 8.54
CA PHE A 124 14.29 4.75 9.16
C PHE A 124 14.21 4.30 10.62
N ASP A 125 13.59 5.12 11.46
CA ASP A 125 13.42 4.85 12.90
C ASP A 125 12.51 3.64 13.15
N LYS A 126 11.49 3.46 12.31
CA LYS A 126 10.53 2.37 12.39
C LYS A 126 10.29 1.76 11.02
N CYS A 127 10.53 0.46 10.90
CA CYS A 127 10.29 -0.29 9.68
C CYS A 127 9.28 -1.41 9.93
N GLU A 128 8.35 -1.57 9.00
CA GLU A 128 7.47 -2.72 8.89
C GLU A 128 7.67 -3.35 7.52
N PHE A 129 7.72 -4.67 7.47
CA PHE A 129 7.86 -5.40 6.22
C PHE A 129 6.71 -6.38 6.10
N VAL A 130 6.28 -6.65 4.89
CA VAL A 130 5.30 -7.68 4.56
C VAL A 130 5.83 -8.40 3.32
N VAL A 131 5.75 -9.73 3.29
CA VAL A 131 6.10 -10.53 2.12
C VAL A 131 4.88 -11.33 1.71
N CYS A 132 4.40 -11.10 0.48
CA CYS A 132 3.31 -11.86 -0.11
C CYS A 132 3.88 -13.07 -0.85
N THR A 133 4.00 -14.20 -0.16
CA THR A 133 4.51 -15.46 -0.73
C THR A 133 3.41 -16.49 -0.91
N ASN A 134 3.59 -17.40 -1.87
CA ASN A 134 2.77 -18.59 -2.05
C ASN A 134 3.17 -19.77 -1.15
N LEU A 135 4.24 -19.63 -0.35
CA LEU A 135 4.72 -20.59 0.64
C LEU A 135 5.11 -21.98 0.05
N GLN A 136 5.42 -22.06 -1.24
CA GLN A 136 5.84 -23.33 -1.86
C GLN A 136 7.27 -23.75 -1.49
N ASP A 137 8.14 -22.79 -1.15
CA ASP A 137 9.52 -23.04 -0.73
C ASP A 137 9.84 -22.31 0.60
N PRO A 138 9.36 -22.83 1.74
CA PRO A 138 9.61 -22.27 3.06
C PRO A 138 10.99 -22.71 3.56
N SER A 139 12.05 -22.28 2.88
CA SER A 139 13.41 -22.50 3.36
C SER A 139 13.61 -21.90 4.76
N ASP A 140 14.48 -22.49 5.58
CA ASP A 140 14.81 -21.94 6.92
C ASP A 140 15.26 -20.47 6.84
N GLU A 141 15.87 -20.08 5.73
CA GLU A 141 16.32 -18.73 5.49
C GLU A 141 15.16 -17.76 5.17
N ALA A 142 14.20 -18.19 4.36
CA ALA A 142 12.96 -17.45 4.13
C ALA A 142 12.17 -17.33 5.44
N CYS A 143 12.03 -18.42 6.20
CA CYS A 143 11.39 -18.42 7.51
C CYS A 143 12.09 -17.51 8.53
N ARG A 144 13.42 -17.40 8.50
CA ARG A 144 14.18 -16.45 9.35
C ARG A 144 13.98 -15.00 8.92
N LEU A 145 13.89 -14.74 7.62
CA LEU A 145 13.54 -13.42 7.10
C LEU A 145 12.13 -13.04 7.57
N GLU A 146 11.17 -13.96 7.39
CA GLU A 146 9.80 -13.86 7.87
C GLU A 146 9.74 -13.64 9.37
N ALA A 147 10.46 -14.39 10.21
CA ALA A 147 10.48 -14.17 11.66
C ALA A 147 11.01 -12.78 12.06
N GLY A 148 11.96 -12.22 11.31
CA GLY A 148 12.43 -10.85 11.46
C GLY A 148 11.47 -9.79 10.92
N ILE A 149 10.50 -10.17 10.09
CA ILE A 149 9.52 -9.33 9.41
C ILE A 149 8.13 -9.39 10.12
N LEU A 150 7.74 -10.55 10.65
CA LEU A 150 6.49 -10.89 11.34
C LEU A 150 6.49 -10.60 12.84
N ALA A 151 7.55 -9.98 13.39
CA ALA A 151 7.67 -9.69 14.82
C ALA A 151 6.55 -8.79 15.40
N LYS A 152 5.59 -8.32 14.59
CA LYS A 152 4.39 -7.59 15.06
C LYS A 152 3.11 -8.42 15.22
N LEU A 153 3.02 -9.67 14.74
CA LEU A 153 1.82 -10.49 15.00
C LEU A 153 1.76 -11.06 16.44
N LYS A 154 2.79 -10.84 17.27
CA LYS A 154 2.83 -11.32 18.67
C LYS A 154 2.45 -10.29 19.73
N ASN A 155 2.08 -9.06 19.37
CA ASN A 155 1.70 -8.01 20.34
C ASN A 155 0.25 -7.51 20.17
N VAL A 156 -0.66 -8.38 19.71
CA VAL A 156 -2.11 -8.19 19.84
C VAL A 156 -2.62 -9.19 20.88
N SER A 157 -2.33 -8.89 22.14
CA SER A 157 -2.97 -9.47 23.33
C SER A 157 -2.98 -8.40 24.41
#